data_AF-A0A8H3L182-F1
#
_entry.id   AF-A0A8H3L182-F1
#
_cell.length_a   1.000
_cell.length_b   1.000
_cell.length_c   1.000
_cell.angle_alpha   90.00
_cell.angle_beta   90.00
_cell.angle_gamma   90.00
#
_symmetry.space_group_name_H-M   'P 1'
#
loop_
_entity.id
_entity.type
_entity.pdbx_description
1 polymer ?
#
loop_
_entity_poly.entity_id
_entity_poly.type
_entity_poly.pdbx_seq_one_letter_code
_entity_poly.pdbx_strand_id
1 'polypeptide(L)'
;MGLYRPRDVTLYMHVLIHHLPEFIEQHQRFGLSAFSCSPVEKKNHEHISSFFQKTMKDGGKEAERKSAIFEILHYENRSLYFTQKDTADKYPKPQCIHIKNTN
;
A
#
# COMPACT_ATOMS: atom_id res chain seq x y z
N MET A 1 -2.88 39.14 19.07
CA MET A 1 -1.79 38.61 18.21
C MET A 1 -1.95 37.12 18.11
N GLY A 2 -2.04 36.56 16.90
CA GLY A 2 -2.19 35.12 16.69
C GLY A 2 -0.94 34.35 17.13
N LEU A 3 -1.11 33.10 17.57
CA LEU A 3 -0.01 32.24 18.04
C LEU A 3 1.04 31.93 16.96
N TYR A 4 0.70 32.07 15.68
CA TYR A 4 1.59 31.74 14.56
C TYR A 4 1.85 32.97 13.70
N ARG A 5 3.10 33.15 13.25
CA ARG A 5 3.40 34.11 12.19
C ARG A 5 3.06 33.48 10.84
N PRO A 6 2.74 34.27 9.80
CA PRO A 6 2.47 33.74 8.46
C PRO A 6 3.56 32.83 7.88
N ARG A 7 4.82 33.00 8.31
CA ARG A 7 5.96 32.18 7.88
C ARG A 7 6.04 30.82 8.58
N ASP A 8 5.36 30.68 9.72
CA ASP A 8 5.36 29.45 10.53
C ASP A 8 4.23 28.51 10.11
N VAL A 9 3.32 28.98 9.25
CA VAL A 9 2.21 28.19 8.72
C VAL A 9 2.74 27.28 7.62
N THR A 10 2.71 25.97 7.89
CA THR A 10 3.06 24.97 6.88
C THR A 10 1.94 24.84 5.85
N LEU A 11 2.26 24.34 4.65
CA LEU A 11 1.26 24.07 3.61
C LEU A 11 0.12 23.16 4.12
N TYR A 12 0.46 22.18 4.97
CA TYR A 12 -0.53 21.29 5.58
C TYR A 12 -1.50 22.03 6.51
N MET A 13 -1.03 22.97 7.32
CA MET A 13 -1.91 23.79 8.18
C MET A 13 -2.86 24.63 7.34
N HIS A 14 -2.35 25.24 6.26
CA HIS A 14 -3.17 26.05 5.35
C HIS A 14 -4.26 25.20 4.67
N VAL A 15 -3.89 24.04 4.11
CA VAL A 15 -4.84 23.11 3.48
C VAL A 15 -5.87 22.60 4.48
N LEU A 16 -5.44 22.21 5.68
CA LEU A 16 -6.30 21.67 6.72
C LEU A 16 -7.40 22.65 7.14
N ILE A 17 -7.05 23.93 7.31
CA ILE A 17 -7.99 24.93 7.83
C ILE A 17 -8.85 25.55 6.73
N HIS A 18 -8.28 25.83 5.56
CA HIS A 18 -8.98 26.58 4.52
C HIS A 18 -9.67 25.71 3.48
N HIS A 19 -9.12 24.53 3.16
CA HIS A 19 -9.58 23.74 2.02
C HIS A 19 -10.28 22.45 2.44
N LEU A 20 -9.85 21.84 3.55
CA LEU A 20 -10.44 20.58 4.02
C LEU A 20 -11.94 20.69 4.33
N PRO A 21 -12.46 21.74 4.98
CA PRO A 21 -13.90 21.84 5.28
C PRO A 21 -14.76 21.85 4.01
N GLU A 22 -14.42 22.70 3.04
CA GLU A 22 -15.11 22.79 1.75
C GLU A 22 -15.04 21.46 0.99
N PHE A 23 -13.88 20.82 1.00
CA PHE A 23 -13.68 19.52 0.38
C PHE A 23 -14.57 18.42 0.98
N ILE A 24 -14.68 18.37 2.31
CA ILE A 24 -15.54 17.40 2.99
C ILE A 24 -17.03 17.68 2.73
N GLU A 25 -17.42 18.95 2.67
CA GLU A 25 -18.79 19.35 2.31
C GLU A 25 -19.13 18.93 0.87
N GLN A 26 -18.18 19.02 -0.07
CA GLN A 26 -18.37 18.56 -1.45
C GLN A 26 -18.41 17.03 -1.57
N HIS A 27 -17.75 16.30 -0.67
CA HIS A 27 -17.59 14.86 -0.72
C HIS A 27 -18.25 14.10 0.45
N GLN A 28 -19.36 14.61 0.98
CA GLN A 28 -20.07 14.05 2.15
C GLN A 28 -20.40 12.56 2.08
N ARG A 29 -20.47 11.98 0.87
CA ARG A 29 -20.70 10.55 0.67
C ARG A 29 -19.53 9.68 1.16
N PHE A 30 -18.33 10.24 1.27
CA PHE A 30 -17.11 9.52 1.61
C PHE A 30 -16.60 9.95 2.99
N GLY A 31 -16.27 8.98 3.84
CA GLY A 31 -15.58 9.27 5.10
C GLY A 31 -14.12 9.66 4.89
N LEU A 32 -13.50 10.30 5.88
CA LEU A 32 -12.08 10.71 5.84
C LEU A 32 -11.12 9.58 5.47
N SER A 33 -11.43 8.35 5.87
CA SER A 33 -10.62 7.16 5.55
C SER A 33 -10.53 6.87 4.05
N ALA A 34 -11.51 7.30 3.25
CA ALA A 34 -11.51 7.11 1.79
C ALA A 34 -10.44 7.94 1.09
N PHE A 35 -9.98 9.03 1.71
CA PHE A 35 -8.92 9.90 1.19
C PHE A 35 -7.54 9.55 1.74
N SER A 36 -7.44 8.54 2.59
CA SER A 36 -6.16 8.09 3.12
C SER A 36 -5.40 7.25 2.08
N CYS A 37 -4.10 7.51 1.95
CA CYS A 37 -3.19 6.65 1.19
C CYS A 37 -2.73 5.42 1.97
N SER A 38 -3.09 5.26 3.25
CA SER A 38 -2.64 4.13 4.06
C SER A 38 -2.95 2.75 3.45
N PRO A 39 -4.11 2.50 2.80
CA PRO A 39 -4.38 1.22 2.15
C PRO A 39 -3.43 0.93 0.98
N VAL A 40 -3.10 1.93 0.17
CA VAL A 40 -2.20 1.75 -0.99
C VAL A 40 -0.74 1.62 -0.55
N GLU A 41 -0.33 2.36 0.47
CA GLU A 41 0.99 2.24 1.10
C GLU A 41 1.19 0.85 1.70
N LYS A 42 0.17 0.35 2.42
CA LYS A 42 0.18 -1.01 2.98
C LYS A 42 0.29 -2.06 1.89
N LYS A 43 -0.52 -1.97 0.82
CA LYS A 43 -0.43 -2.90 -0.32
C LYS A 43 0.96 -2.88 -0.96
N ASN A 44 1.53 -1.70 -1.17
CA ASN A 44 2.87 -1.57 -1.73
C ASN A 44 3.93 -2.19 -0.83
N HIS A 45 3.87 -1.94 0.48
CA HIS A 45 4.79 -2.54 1.45
C HIS A 45 4.70 -4.07 1.46
N GLU A 46 3.48 -4.61 1.48
CA GLU A 46 3.25 -6.06 1.43
C GLU A 46 3.81 -6.67 0.14
N HIS A 47 3.58 -6.05 -1.02
CA HIS A 47 4.11 -6.52 -2.32
C HIS A 47 5.64 -6.54 -2.35
N ILE A 48 6.29 -5.47 -1.88
CA ILE A 48 7.75 -5.40 -1.82
C ILE A 48 8.29 -6.47 -0.86
N SER A 49 7.65 -6.64 0.29
CA SER A 49 8.08 -7.63 1.28
C SER A 49 7.89 -9.07 0.78
N SER A 50 6.82 -9.36 0.04
CA SER A 50 6.46 -10.72 -0.36
C SER A 50 7.21 -11.23 -1.59
N PHE A 51 7.40 -10.38 -2.60
CA PHE A 51 7.96 -10.79 -3.89
C PHE A 51 9.41 -10.37 -4.08
N PHE A 52 9.81 -9.27 -3.45
CA PHE A 52 11.17 -8.74 -3.61
C PHE A 52 12.05 -9.02 -2.40
N GLN A 53 11.57 -9.72 -1.37
CA GLN A 53 12.37 -10.10 -0.18
C GLN A 53 13.14 -8.91 0.44
N LYS A 54 12.63 -7.68 0.31
CA LYS A 54 13.32 -6.42 0.69
C LYS A 54 14.63 -6.12 -0.08
N THR A 55 14.90 -6.79 -1.20
CA THR A 55 16.00 -6.49 -2.13
C THR A 55 15.53 -5.62 -3.30
N MET A 56 16.46 -4.94 -4.00
CA MET A 56 16.11 -4.06 -5.13
C MET A 56 16.04 -4.81 -6.46
N LYS A 57 14.96 -4.52 -7.20
CA LYS A 57 14.67 -4.72 -8.65
C LYS A 57 14.75 -6.13 -9.25
N ASP A 58 15.61 -7.01 -8.75
CA ASP A 58 15.86 -8.34 -9.34
C ASP A 58 15.47 -9.49 -8.39
N GLY A 59 14.50 -9.23 -7.51
CA GLY A 59 13.95 -10.23 -6.59
C GLY A 59 13.35 -11.45 -7.30
N GLY A 60 13.25 -12.54 -6.55
CA GLY A 60 12.74 -13.84 -7.00
C GLY A 60 13.39 -14.96 -6.20
N LYS A 61 12.78 -16.14 -6.17
CA LYS A 61 13.47 -17.32 -5.63
C LYS A 61 14.53 -17.79 -6.61
N GLU A 62 15.81 -17.62 -6.25
CA GLU A 62 16.95 -18.10 -7.03
C GLU A 62 16.83 -19.61 -7.34
N ALA A 63 16.29 -20.38 -6.39
CA ALA A 63 16.03 -21.81 -6.53
C ALA A 63 14.98 -22.17 -7.61
N GLU A 64 14.02 -21.29 -7.91
CA GLU A 64 12.96 -21.53 -8.90
C GLU A 64 13.20 -20.82 -10.24
N ARG A 65 14.26 -19.98 -10.34
CA ARG A 65 14.64 -19.21 -11.55
C ARG A 65 13.49 -18.35 -12.14
N LYS A 66 12.49 -18.00 -11.34
CA LYS A 66 11.37 -17.14 -11.73
C LYS A 66 11.65 -15.71 -11.25
N SER A 67 11.42 -14.73 -12.11
CA SER A 67 11.47 -13.33 -11.70
C SER A 67 10.26 -13.00 -10.83
N ALA A 68 10.42 -12.05 -9.91
CA ALA A 68 9.32 -11.52 -9.08
C ALA A 68 8.09 -11.11 -9.92
N ILE A 69 8.30 -10.61 -11.15
CA ILE A 69 7.23 -10.21 -12.07
C ILE A 69 6.33 -11.39 -12.43
N PHE A 70 6.92 -12.55 -12.78
CA PHE A 70 6.14 -13.75 -13.10
C PHE A 70 5.41 -14.29 -11.87
N GLU A 71 6.03 -14.22 -10.70
CA GLU A 71 5.40 -14.63 -9.44
C GLU A 71 4.18 -13.75 -9.10
N ILE A 72 4.30 -12.43 -9.25
CA ILE A 72 3.21 -11.46 -9.05
C ILE A 72 2.07 -11.73 -10.04
N LEU A 73 2.38 -11.79 -11.35
CA LEU A 73 1.37 -12.01 -12.39
C LEU A 73 0.61 -13.32 -12.17
N HIS A 74 1.31 -14.40 -11.83
CA HIS A 74 0.67 -15.68 -11.56
C HIS A 74 -0.24 -15.61 -10.32
N TYR A 75 0.22 -14.98 -9.23
CA TYR A 75 -0.56 -14.84 -8.01
C TYR A 75 -1.81 -13.98 -8.21
N GLU A 76 -1.68 -12.78 -8.79
CA GLU A 76 -2.79 -11.85 -8.98
C GLU A 76 -3.85 -12.43 -9.93
N ASN A 77 -3.44 -13.00 -11.08
CA ASN A 77 -4.38 -13.61 -12.04
C ASN A 77 -5.17 -14.76 -11.41
N ARG A 78 -4.52 -15.56 -10.57
CA ARG A 78 -5.14 -16.72 -9.92
C ARG A 78 -6.08 -16.29 -8.80
N SER A 79 -5.70 -15.29 -8.00
CA SER A 79 -6.59 -14.70 -7.00
C SER A 79 -7.85 -14.10 -7.64
N LEU A 80 -7.69 -13.40 -8.78
CA LEU A 80 -8.81 -12.88 -9.56
C LEU A 80 -9.73 -13.99 -10.07
N TYR A 81 -9.18 -15.10 -10.57
CA TYR A 81 -9.95 -16.24 -11.01
C TYR A 81 -10.82 -16.84 -9.90
N PHE A 82 -10.23 -17.11 -8.73
CA PHE A 82 -10.96 -17.71 -7.60
C PHE A 82 -12.00 -16.76 -7.01
N THR A 83 -11.69 -15.45 -6.95
CA THR A 83 -12.63 -14.40 -6.54
C THR A 83 -13.85 -14.35 -7.46
N GLN A 84 -13.65 -14.42 -8.78
CA GLN A 84 -14.75 -14.42 -9.75
C GLN A 84 -15.60 -15.69 -9.71
N LYS A 85 -14.99 -16.83 -9.34
CA LYS A 85 -15.66 -18.13 -9.29
C LYS A 85 -16.32 -18.42 -7.94
N ASP A 86 -16.25 -17.48 -6.99
CA ASP A 86 -16.74 -17.64 -5.61
C ASP A 86 -16.24 -18.95 -4.97
N THR A 87 -14.97 -19.26 -5.22
CA THR A 87 -14.32 -20.50 -4.77
C THR A 87 -13.20 -20.12 -3.82
N ALA A 88 -13.12 -20.82 -2.67
CA ALA A 88 -12.09 -20.54 -1.68
C ALA A 88 -10.70 -20.75 -2.30
N ASP A 89 -9.87 -19.71 -2.26
CA ASP A 89 -8.50 -19.79 -2.70
C ASP A 89 -7.73 -20.74 -1.77
N LYS A 90 -7.22 -21.84 -2.33
CA LYS A 90 -6.42 -22.83 -1.60
C LYS A 90 -4.94 -22.50 -1.59
N TYR A 91 -4.51 -21.42 -2.25
CA TYR A 91 -3.09 -21.08 -2.33
C TYR A 91 -2.60 -20.37 -1.06
N PRO A 92 -1.46 -20.80 -0.50
CA PRO A 92 -0.84 -20.08 0.60
C PRO A 92 -0.40 -18.70 0.10
N LYS A 93 -0.69 -17.67 0.90
CA LYS A 93 -0.12 -16.32 0.67
C LYS A 93 1.40 -16.43 0.59
N PRO A 94 2.05 -15.64 -0.27
CA PRO A 94 3.51 -15.60 -0.30
C PRO A 94 4.03 -15.31 1.11
N GLN A 95 4.93 -16.18 1.59
CA GLN A 95 5.40 -16.16 2.97
C GLN A 95 6.21 -14.88 3.20
N CYS A 96 5.79 -14.09 4.19
CA CYS A 96 6.54 -12.93 4.63
C CYS A 96 7.81 -13.43 5.34
N ILE A 97 8.98 -13.26 4.74
CA ILE A 97 10.24 -13.66 5.35
C ILE A 97 10.67 -12.56 6.31
N HIS A 98 10.60 -12.86 7.60
CA HIS A 98 11.16 -11.99 8.64
C HIS A 98 12.67 -12.26 8.72
N ILE A 99 13.48 -11.37 8.14
CA ILE A 99 14.93 -11.38 8.35
C ILE A 99 15.15 -11.06 9.84
N LYS A 100 15.60 -12.05 10.62
CA LYS A 100 16.14 -11.79 11.96
C LYS A 100 17.49 -11.12 11.76
N ASN A 101 17.62 -9.86 12.16
CA ASN A 101 18.93 -9.24 12.29
C ASN A 101 19.68 -9.96 13.41
N THR A 102 20.64 -10.81 13.06
CA THR A 102 21.68 -11.27 13.99
C THR A 102 22.73 -10.17 14.10
N ASN A 103 22.83 -9.59 15.30
CA ASN A 103 23.95 -8.75 15.72
C ASN A 103 25.23 -9.57 15.86
#